data_AF-A0A962HC90-F1
#
_entry.id   AF-A0A962HC90-F1
#
_cell.length_a   1.000
_cell.length_b   1.000
_cell.length_c   1.000
_cell.angle_alpha   90.00
_cell.angle_beta   90.00
_cell.angle_gamma   90.00
#
_symmetry.space_group_name_H-M   'P 1'
#
loop_
_entity.id
_entity.type
_entity.pdbx_description
1 polymer ?
#
loop_
_entity_poly.entity_id
_entity_poly.type
_entity_poly.pdbx_seq_one_letter_code
_entity_poly.pdbx_strand_id
1 'polypeptide(L)'
;MRIAAWLSLPLVLALGACDRDGSLLGTSSSGNASNVCGAPADLISSVQGAADTSPIVGQLATIEAVVIADAIDGLGGVFVQEQQADRDGDPMTSEGLFVQVDGARPKIGRGDVVRVSGRVAELGEGGGTLTALVELSSLQFCEKVDELPQPSLIEEAPLTVGDWEALEAMGVIIEPTATVLDNSALLSRGELAIGLLGRQWAPTERFAPGAEARALAEDNARARLLLDDTSIANKVPERIAYLPSAPSVDATYRVGSEVRNLVGVLDQRLGSYRLHPSERIEVVHAPRPEGTPELPPGVRVASFNVLNFFNGDGKGGGFPTERGASSADELERQRAKILSALKAMDADVYVLLELENDGYEKRSAIEELSSRLNQVRGRRSEYDYVRGPSERLGNDEISVGMLYRPGKLRLAGAAASLTEPPFDGRHRVPLAQTFEVIKTEARFTVIANHWKSKGGCPQADPANQAQRDGQACWNGARVEAARALLEWLQTDPTASGDADFLIVGDLNSYSQEDPIRLLAQAGYANLGHRPSHPEYSFVFQGLSGSLDHALASPSLASQVLGAAVWHINADEMPDFDYNREGR
;
A
#
# COMPACT_ATOMS: atom_id res chain seq x y z
N MET A 1 28.63 -21.67 17.46
CA MET A 1 29.83 -22.17 18.19
C MET A 1 30.96 -21.17 18.02
N ARG A 2 31.11 -20.22 18.95
CA ARG A 2 32.35 -19.52 19.34
C ARG A 2 32.02 -18.57 20.50
N ILE A 3 32.83 -18.69 21.55
CA ILE A 3 32.73 -18.12 22.89
C ILE A 3 33.73 -16.96 22.98
N ALA A 4 33.36 -15.86 23.65
CA ALA A 4 34.29 -14.91 24.31
C ALA A 4 33.45 -14.05 25.27
N ALA A 5 33.54 -14.20 26.60
CA ALA A 5 34.60 -13.81 27.53
C ALA A 5 34.20 -12.52 28.28
N TRP A 6 33.68 -12.72 29.49
CA TRP A 6 33.36 -11.68 30.46
C TRP A 6 34.62 -11.26 31.23
N LEU A 7 34.84 -9.96 31.39
CA LEU A 7 35.90 -9.38 32.21
C LEU A 7 35.28 -8.75 33.46
N SER A 8 35.70 -9.29 34.61
CA SER A 8 35.41 -8.86 35.98
C SER A 8 36.25 -7.65 36.40
N LEU A 9 35.66 -6.69 37.13
CA LEU A 9 36.38 -5.72 37.96
C LEU A 9 35.79 -5.65 39.39
N PRO A 10 36.61 -5.33 40.41
CA PRO A 10 36.38 -5.75 41.79
C PRO A 10 35.63 -4.72 42.66
N LEU A 11 34.97 -5.29 43.67
CA LEU A 11 34.30 -4.65 44.80
C LEU A 11 35.33 -4.02 45.76
N VAL A 12 35.24 -2.71 46.00
CA VAL A 12 35.98 -2.03 47.09
C VAL A 12 35.02 -1.78 48.24
N LEU A 13 35.21 -2.52 49.34
CA LEU A 13 34.62 -2.23 50.65
C LEU A 13 35.31 -1.01 51.27
N ALA A 14 34.56 0.04 51.57
CA ALA A 14 35.00 1.12 52.46
C ALA A 14 34.55 0.81 53.90
N LEU A 15 35.51 0.66 54.80
CA LEU A 15 35.34 0.53 56.25
C LEU A 15 34.90 1.88 56.85
N GLY A 16 33.86 1.83 57.69
CA GLY A 16 33.38 2.97 58.47
C GLY A 16 34.34 3.30 59.63
N ALA A 17 34.55 4.60 59.83
CA ALA A 17 35.10 5.15 61.06
C ALA A 17 33.98 5.89 61.80
N CYS A 18 33.71 5.46 63.03
CA CYS A 18 32.94 6.25 63.99
C CYS A 18 33.86 7.28 64.63
N ASP A 19 33.43 8.53 64.72
CA ASP A 19 33.97 9.48 65.67
C ASP A 19 32.87 9.99 66.61
N ARG A 20 33.21 10.07 67.89
CA ARG A 20 32.33 10.48 68.98
C ARG A 20 32.44 11.99 69.10
N ASP A 21 31.35 12.71 68.83
CA ASP A 21 30.95 13.84 69.67
C ASP A 21 29.48 14.20 69.42
N GLY A 22 28.71 14.18 70.50
CA GLY A 22 27.28 14.48 70.50
C GLY A 22 27.04 15.98 70.33
N SER A 23 26.52 16.36 69.18
CA SER A 23 25.86 17.64 68.95
C SER A 23 24.76 17.43 67.92
N LEU A 24 23.52 17.56 68.38
CA LEU A 24 22.30 17.55 67.57
C LEU A 24 22.33 18.75 66.60
N LEU A 25 22.72 18.51 65.36
CA LEU A 25 22.39 19.39 64.24
C LEU A 25 21.14 18.81 63.58
N GLY A 26 20.02 19.52 63.74
CA GLY A 26 18.77 19.19 63.08
C GLY A 26 18.99 19.07 61.58
N THR A 27 18.84 17.86 61.06
CA THR A 27 18.62 17.66 59.65
C THR A 27 17.24 18.21 59.34
N SER A 28 17.21 19.42 58.80
CA SER A 28 16.06 19.87 58.02
C SER A 28 15.82 18.81 56.95
N SER A 29 14.75 18.04 57.12
CA SER A 29 14.20 17.22 56.04
C SER A 29 13.76 18.18 54.93
N SER A 30 14.65 18.44 53.97
CA SER A 30 14.22 18.91 52.65
C SER A 30 13.48 17.76 52.00
N GLY A 31 12.21 17.61 52.36
CA GLY A 31 11.27 16.78 51.62
C GLY A 31 11.27 17.26 50.17
N ASN A 32 11.29 16.30 49.24
CA ASN A 32 11.18 16.49 47.80
C ASN A 32 10.06 17.48 47.46
N ALA A 33 10.40 18.76 47.28
CA ALA A 33 9.46 19.78 46.82
C ALA A 33 9.17 19.68 45.31
N SER A 34 9.88 18.80 44.59
CA SER A 34 9.80 18.61 43.14
C SER A 34 8.57 17.81 42.67
N ASN A 35 7.89 17.08 43.55
CA ASN A 35 6.79 16.17 43.17
C ASN A 35 5.42 16.67 43.65
N VAL A 36 5.30 17.96 43.92
CA VAL A 36 4.03 18.58 44.31
C VAL A 36 3.47 19.31 43.09
N CYS A 37 2.18 19.13 42.82
CA CYS A 37 1.50 19.85 41.76
C CYS A 37 1.65 21.37 41.91
N GLY A 38 1.83 22.09 40.81
CA GLY A 38 2.10 23.53 40.77
C GLY A 38 3.52 23.92 41.18
N ALA A 39 4.42 22.97 41.48
CA ALA A 39 5.84 23.26 41.58
C ALA A 39 6.45 23.46 40.18
N PRO A 40 7.56 24.20 40.04
CA PRO A 40 8.24 24.36 38.74
C PRO A 40 8.45 23.01 38.05
N ALA A 41 8.13 22.96 36.76
CA ALA A 41 8.25 21.81 35.89
C ALA A 41 9.07 22.20 34.64
N ASP A 42 9.65 21.21 33.97
CA ASP A 42 10.23 21.35 32.65
C ASP A 42 9.09 21.52 31.64
N LEU A 43 9.21 22.49 30.74
CA LEU A 43 8.27 22.68 29.63
C LEU A 43 8.44 21.53 28.63
N ILE A 44 7.36 20.96 28.13
CA ILE A 44 7.37 19.90 27.12
C ILE A 44 8.14 20.37 25.89
N SER A 45 7.97 21.62 25.46
CA SER A 45 8.70 22.17 24.31
C SER A 45 10.23 22.13 24.48
N SER A 46 10.73 22.24 25.72
CA SER A 46 12.16 22.11 26.04
C SER A 46 12.63 20.65 26.16
N VAL A 47 11.71 19.74 26.51
CA VAL A 47 11.97 18.30 26.56
C VAL A 47 12.04 17.74 25.14
N GLN A 48 11.10 18.11 24.27
CA GLN A 48 11.06 17.78 22.85
C GLN A 48 12.20 18.46 22.08
N GLY A 49 12.30 19.79 22.16
CA GLY A 49 13.14 20.57 21.27
C GLY A 49 12.56 20.69 19.85
N ALA A 50 13.35 21.26 18.94
CA ALA A 50 12.94 21.57 17.56
C ALA A 50 13.55 20.64 16.50
N ALA A 51 14.14 19.53 16.93
CA ALA A 51 14.77 18.53 16.05
C ALA A 51 14.08 17.19 16.24
N ASP A 52 14.25 16.27 15.28
CA ASP A 52 13.66 14.91 15.28
C ASP A 52 14.06 14.02 16.48
N THR A 53 14.88 14.52 17.41
CA THR A 53 15.26 13.82 18.63
C THR A 53 15.44 14.81 19.76
N SER A 54 15.01 14.43 20.96
CA SER A 54 15.15 15.26 22.14
C SER A 54 16.62 15.65 22.45
N PRO A 55 16.90 16.90 22.84
CA PRO A 55 18.24 17.33 23.26
C PRO A 55 18.66 16.75 24.62
N ILE A 56 17.73 16.14 25.36
CA ILE A 56 17.94 15.64 26.72
C ILE A 56 17.60 14.16 26.87
N VAL A 57 17.67 13.38 25.77
CA VAL A 57 17.54 11.92 25.82
C VAL A 57 18.41 11.31 26.92
N GLY A 58 17.81 10.43 27.70
CA GLY A 58 18.44 9.76 28.82
C GLY A 58 18.49 10.58 30.12
N GLN A 59 18.10 11.85 30.12
CA GLN A 59 17.99 12.66 31.35
C GLN A 59 16.64 12.47 32.03
N LEU A 60 16.55 12.85 33.31
CA LEU A 60 15.27 12.93 34.02
C LEU A 60 14.61 14.27 33.70
N ALA A 61 13.32 14.25 33.39
CA ALA A 61 12.49 15.44 33.25
C ALA A 61 11.24 15.30 34.15
N THR A 62 10.73 16.43 34.63
CA THR A 62 9.47 16.51 35.38
C THR A 62 8.55 17.50 34.71
N ILE A 63 7.45 17.01 34.14
CA ILE A 63 6.44 17.83 33.48
C ILE A 63 5.16 17.92 34.31
N GLU A 64 4.34 18.93 34.04
CA GLU A 64 2.96 19.04 34.56
C GLU A 64 2.03 19.42 33.41
N ALA A 65 1.29 18.43 32.89
CA ALA A 65 0.59 18.56 31.60
C ALA A 65 -0.80 17.93 31.62
N VAL A 66 -1.66 18.29 30.67
CA VAL A 66 -3.03 17.74 30.55
C VAL A 66 -3.02 16.47 29.73
N VAL A 67 -3.63 15.39 30.23
CA VAL A 67 -3.88 14.18 29.43
C VAL A 67 -4.89 14.47 28.33
N ILE A 68 -4.49 14.37 27.07
CA ILE A 68 -5.35 14.63 25.90
C ILE A 68 -5.88 13.35 25.25
N ALA A 69 -5.17 12.23 25.40
CA ALA A 69 -5.62 10.91 24.94
C ALA A 69 -5.10 9.77 25.83
N ASP A 70 -5.97 8.79 26.09
CA ASP A 70 -5.65 7.55 26.80
C ASP A 70 -5.42 6.44 25.78
N ALA A 71 -4.19 5.94 25.72
CA ALA A 71 -3.78 4.85 24.83
C ALA A 71 -3.14 3.70 25.62
N ILE A 72 -3.48 3.54 26.91
CA ILE A 72 -2.76 2.61 27.80
C ILE A 72 -2.94 1.15 27.34
N ASP A 73 -4.15 0.77 26.97
CA ASP A 73 -4.45 -0.63 26.59
C ASP A 73 -3.80 -1.05 25.27
N GLY A 74 -3.49 -0.07 24.41
CA GLY A 74 -3.00 -0.31 23.06
C GLY A 74 -1.54 0.07 22.86
N LEU A 75 -1.18 1.32 23.15
CA LEU A 75 0.17 1.85 22.99
C LEU A 75 1.00 1.82 24.27
N GLY A 76 0.40 1.46 25.41
CA GLY A 76 1.10 1.36 26.69
C GLY A 76 1.35 2.69 27.39
N GLY A 77 0.58 3.74 27.07
CA GLY A 77 0.79 5.05 27.67
C GLY A 77 -0.34 6.05 27.42
N VAL A 78 -0.09 7.31 27.76
CA VAL A 78 -1.01 8.43 27.53
C VAL A 78 -0.30 9.54 26.77
N PHE A 79 -1.04 10.29 25.97
CA PHE A 79 -0.56 11.53 25.37
C PHE A 79 -0.93 12.69 26.28
N VAL A 80 0.04 13.54 26.59
CA VAL A 80 -0.14 14.75 27.39
C VAL A 80 0.25 15.97 26.58
N GLN A 81 -0.37 17.11 26.86
CA GLN A 81 -0.06 18.38 26.21
C GLN A 81 -0.06 19.52 27.21
N GLU A 82 0.85 20.46 27.00
CA GLU A 82 1.07 21.63 27.83
C GLU A 82 -0.21 22.49 27.96
N GLN A 83 -0.44 23.01 29.17
CA GLN A 83 -1.48 23.99 29.46
C GLN A 83 -1.21 25.26 28.64
N GLN A 84 -2.28 25.97 28.26
CA GLN A 84 -2.17 27.18 27.45
C GLN A 84 -1.25 28.27 28.04
N ALA A 85 -1.10 28.30 29.36
CA ALA A 85 -0.26 29.27 30.06
C ALA A 85 1.25 28.99 29.95
N ASP A 86 1.63 27.74 29.70
CA ASP A 86 3.02 27.27 29.74
C ASP A 86 3.59 26.99 28.32
N ARG A 87 2.76 27.12 27.28
CA ARG A 87 3.19 27.06 25.88
C ARG A 87 4.21 28.14 25.54
N ASP A 88 5.23 27.78 24.77
CA ASP A 88 6.28 28.72 24.35
C ASP A 88 5.87 29.55 23.12
N GLY A 89 4.89 29.07 22.35
CA GLY A 89 4.38 29.72 21.15
C GLY A 89 5.32 29.64 19.94
N ASP A 90 6.34 28.79 19.98
CA ASP A 90 7.23 28.52 18.84
C ASP A 90 6.60 27.44 17.94
N PRO A 91 6.31 27.73 16.66
CA PRO A 91 5.73 26.75 15.74
C PRO A 91 6.69 25.62 15.36
N MET A 92 7.95 25.66 15.80
CA MET A 92 8.96 24.63 15.53
C MET A 92 9.11 23.61 16.67
N THR A 93 8.45 23.80 17.81
CA THR A 93 8.52 22.89 18.96
C THR A 93 7.15 22.30 19.26
N SER A 94 7.14 21.03 19.68
CA SER A 94 5.91 20.38 20.11
C SER A 94 5.62 20.70 21.58
N GLU A 95 4.33 20.94 21.87
CA GLU A 95 3.78 21.06 23.23
C GLU A 95 3.24 19.71 23.75
N GLY A 96 3.40 18.64 22.97
CA GLY A 96 2.90 17.30 23.21
C GLY A 96 4.00 16.31 23.59
N LEU A 97 3.69 15.37 24.48
CA LEU A 97 4.60 14.30 24.88
C LEU A 97 3.86 13.00 25.12
N PHE A 98 4.50 11.88 24.79
CA PHE A 98 4.00 10.57 25.19
C PHE A 98 4.54 10.17 26.55
N VAL A 99 3.68 9.65 27.43
CA VAL A 99 4.09 9.12 28.74
C VAL A 99 3.83 7.62 28.76
N GLN A 100 4.90 6.84 28.71
CA GLN A 100 4.82 5.39 28.80
C GLN A 100 4.51 4.97 30.23
N VAL A 101 3.47 4.17 30.40
CA VAL A 101 2.98 3.72 31.69
C VAL A 101 3.38 2.26 31.90
N ASP A 102 4.27 2.03 32.85
CA ASP A 102 4.67 0.69 33.26
C ASP A 102 3.82 0.17 34.43
N GLY A 103 3.44 -1.10 34.39
CA GLY A 103 2.80 -1.79 35.51
C GLY A 103 1.29 -1.56 35.62
N ALA A 104 0.81 -1.24 36.82
CA ALA A 104 -0.63 -1.14 37.09
C ALA A 104 -1.22 0.13 36.45
N ARG A 105 -2.40 0.00 35.81
CA ARG A 105 -3.09 1.13 35.19
C ARG A 105 -3.34 2.26 36.20
N PRO A 106 -2.79 3.47 36.00
CA PRO A 106 -3.05 4.62 36.84
C PRO A 106 -4.49 5.08 36.70
N LYS A 107 -5.04 5.67 37.76
CA LYS A 107 -6.39 6.26 37.75
C LYS A 107 -6.33 7.69 37.22
N ILE A 108 -6.00 7.82 35.95
CA ILE A 108 -5.98 9.08 35.20
C ILE A 108 -6.80 8.90 33.92
N GLY A 109 -7.30 9.99 33.37
CA GLY A 109 -7.99 10.00 32.10
C GLY A 109 -7.91 11.35 31.40
N ARG A 110 -8.52 11.42 30.22
CA ARG A 110 -8.59 12.65 29.42
C ARG A 110 -9.13 13.83 30.25
N GLY A 111 -8.44 14.97 30.17
CA GLY A 111 -8.74 16.20 30.91
C GLY A 111 -8.15 16.26 32.31
N ASP A 112 -7.42 15.24 32.75
CA ASP A 112 -6.71 15.29 34.03
C ASP A 112 -5.34 15.95 33.83
N VAL A 113 -4.99 16.90 34.70
CA VAL A 113 -3.62 17.44 34.81
C VAL A 113 -2.80 16.44 35.61
N VAL A 114 -1.68 16.02 35.05
CA VAL A 114 -0.76 15.08 35.68
C VAL A 114 0.62 15.70 35.82
N ARG A 115 1.23 15.50 36.99
CA ARG A 115 2.66 15.74 37.20
C ARG A 115 3.40 14.43 37.06
N VAL A 116 4.36 14.38 36.13
CA VAL A 116 5.06 13.14 35.78
C VAL A 116 6.56 13.39 35.79
N SER A 117 7.29 12.52 36.47
CA SER A 117 8.76 12.51 36.45
C SER A 117 9.26 11.19 35.87
N GLY A 118 10.02 11.25 34.79
CA GLY A 118 10.54 10.05 34.10
C GLY A 118 11.82 10.35 33.34
N ARG A 119 12.38 9.32 32.70
CA ARG A 119 13.52 9.45 31.80
C ARG A 119 13.03 9.79 30.39
N VAL A 120 13.66 10.76 29.75
CA VAL A 120 13.37 11.09 28.34
C VAL A 120 13.96 10.02 27.42
N ALA A 121 13.19 9.53 26.46
CA ALA A 121 13.61 8.53 25.50
C ALA A 121 12.93 8.71 24.14
N GLU A 122 13.55 8.14 23.10
CA GLU A 122 13.01 8.03 21.75
C GLU A 122 12.42 6.64 21.56
N LEU A 123 11.11 6.53 21.31
CA LEU A 123 10.44 5.27 21.05
C LEU A 123 10.40 5.00 19.54
N GLY A 124 11.21 4.05 19.07
CA GLY A 124 11.28 3.65 17.67
C GLY A 124 12.70 3.32 17.23
N GLU A 125 12.92 3.25 15.91
CA GLU A 125 14.24 3.07 15.31
C GLU A 125 14.39 4.03 14.11
N GLY A 126 15.62 4.49 13.85
CA GLY A 126 15.90 5.45 12.77
C GLY A 126 15.53 6.89 13.17
N GLY A 127 15.23 7.74 12.19
CA GLY A 127 14.76 9.12 12.39
C GLY A 127 13.23 9.23 12.33
N GLY A 128 12.54 8.27 12.92
CA GLY A 128 11.08 8.17 12.92
C GLY A 128 10.60 7.71 14.29
N THR A 129 11.01 8.44 15.32
CA THR A 129 10.87 8.10 16.74
C THR A 129 9.91 9.04 17.43
N LEU A 130 9.25 8.55 18.48
CA LEU A 130 8.39 9.36 19.33
C LEU A 130 9.11 9.73 20.61
N THR A 131 9.21 11.03 20.92
CA THR A 131 9.75 11.49 22.20
C THR A 131 8.79 11.14 23.33
N ALA A 132 9.30 10.49 24.37
CA ALA A 132 8.49 10.01 25.48
C ALA A 132 9.19 10.14 26.84
N LEU A 133 8.38 10.14 27.91
CA LEU A 133 8.83 9.78 29.25
C LEU A 133 8.62 8.28 29.49
N VAL A 134 9.70 7.62 29.91
CA VAL A 134 9.76 6.20 30.26
C VAL A 134 10.32 6.04 31.67
N GLU A 135 10.33 4.82 32.21
CA GLU A 135 10.90 4.51 33.53
C GLU A 135 10.38 5.48 34.63
N LEU A 136 9.06 5.66 34.69
CA LEU A 136 8.46 6.71 35.51
C LEU A 136 8.83 6.54 36.99
N SER A 137 9.40 7.60 37.57
CA SER A 137 9.70 7.71 38.99
C SER A 137 8.52 8.23 39.80
N SER A 138 7.64 9.02 39.17
CA SER A 138 6.36 9.42 39.75
C SER A 138 5.35 9.79 38.65
N LEU A 139 4.08 9.51 38.93
CA LEU A 139 2.93 9.96 38.15
C LEU A 139 1.83 10.31 39.16
N GLN A 140 1.44 11.58 39.19
CA GLN A 140 0.47 12.10 40.15
C GLN A 140 -0.64 12.87 39.43
N PHE A 141 -1.89 12.56 39.78
CA PHE A 141 -3.04 13.40 39.45
C PHE A 141 -3.00 14.71 40.25
N CYS A 142 -3.18 15.84 39.57
CA CYS A 142 -3.20 17.16 40.17
C CYS A 142 -4.62 17.70 40.28
N GLU A 143 -5.25 17.91 39.12
CA GLU A 143 -6.60 18.42 39.02
C GLU A 143 -7.26 17.95 37.72
N LYS A 144 -8.51 18.34 37.52
CA LYS A 144 -9.24 18.09 36.29
C LYS A 144 -9.62 19.43 35.67
N VAL A 145 -9.28 19.62 34.40
CA VAL A 145 -9.65 20.82 33.64
C VAL A 145 -11.04 20.69 33.05
N ASP A 146 -11.74 21.83 32.96
CA ASP A 146 -13.06 21.91 32.29
C ASP A 146 -12.92 21.90 30.76
N GLU A 147 -11.81 22.44 30.24
CA GLU A 147 -11.51 22.52 28.80
C GLU A 147 -10.11 21.95 28.53
N LEU A 148 -9.97 21.18 27.45
CA LEU A 148 -8.68 20.65 27.01
C LEU A 148 -7.82 21.75 26.38
N PRO A 149 -6.48 21.59 26.37
CA PRO A 149 -5.60 22.44 25.56
C PRO A 149 -6.09 22.53 24.12
N GLN A 150 -6.00 23.72 23.53
CA GLN A 150 -6.47 23.95 22.17
C GLN A 150 -5.66 23.08 21.18
N PRO A 151 -6.33 22.26 20.34
CA PRO A 151 -5.67 21.53 19.28
C PRO A 151 -5.04 22.47 18.24
N SER A 152 -3.94 22.04 17.62
CA SER A 152 -3.35 22.76 16.48
C SER A 152 -4.21 22.57 15.24
N LEU A 153 -4.54 23.67 14.56
CA LEU A 153 -5.30 23.64 13.32
C LEU A 153 -4.36 23.43 12.13
N ILE A 154 -4.70 22.48 11.27
CA ILE A 154 -3.98 22.17 10.04
C ILE A 154 -4.90 22.46 8.87
N GLU A 155 -4.74 23.65 8.29
CA GLU A 155 -5.53 24.14 7.16
C GLU A 155 -5.00 23.65 5.80
N GLU A 156 -3.71 23.27 5.74
CA GLU A 156 -3.03 22.81 4.53
C GLU A 156 -2.03 21.68 4.85
N ALA A 157 -1.68 20.88 3.83
CA ALA A 157 -0.64 19.87 3.97
C ALA A 157 0.72 20.54 4.26
N PRO A 158 1.55 20.00 5.18
CA PRO A 158 2.83 20.63 5.52
C PRO A 158 3.79 20.73 4.34
N LEU A 159 4.75 21.66 4.41
CA LEU A 159 5.68 21.92 3.31
C LEU A 159 6.73 20.82 3.15
N THR A 160 7.11 20.19 4.27
CA THR A 160 8.00 19.03 4.31
C THR A 160 7.44 17.94 5.21
N VAL A 161 7.96 16.71 5.09
CA VAL A 161 7.59 15.62 6.01
C VAL A 161 8.03 15.94 7.44
N GLY A 162 9.16 16.63 7.63
CA GLY A 162 9.68 16.97 8.96
C GLY A 162 8.86 18.03 9.68
N ASP A 163 8.01 18.78 8.97
CA ASP A 163 7.15 19.79 9.59
C ASP A 163 6.09 19.17 10.53
N TRP A 164 5.79 17.88 10.36
CA TRP A 164 4.93 17.13 11.28
C TRP A 164 5.54 16.95 12.67
N GLU A 165 6.87 17.06 12.80
CA GLU A 165 7.60 16.89 14.05
C GLU A 165 7.20 17.91 15.11
N ALA A 166 7.01 19.17 14.70
CA ALA A 166 6.56 20.23 15.58
C ALA A 166 5.13 20.01 16.15
N LEU A 167 4.42 18.99 15.65
CA LEU A 167 3.08 18.62 16.09
C LEU A 167 3.06 17.25 16.78
N GLU A 168 4.21 16.61 16.97
CA GLU A 168 4.30 15.28 17.57
C GLU A 168 3.60 15.23 18.93
N ALA A 169 2.78 14.21 19.18
CA ALA A 169 2.04 13.99 20.42
C ALA A 169 1.02 15.11 20.78
N MET A 170 0.80 16.09 19.90
CA MET A 170 -0.19 17.15 20.11
C MET A 170 -1.57 16.75 19.60
N GLY A 171 -2.61 17.33 20.21
CA GLY A 171 -3.94 17.35 19.62
C GLY A 171 -3.97 18.20 18.36
N VAL A 172 -4.54 17.68 17.28
CA VAL A 172 -4.66 18.36 15.98
C VAL A 172 -6.09 18.27 15.43
N ILE A 173 -6.46 19.28 14.63
CA ILE A 173 -7.64 19.31 13.78
C ILE A 173 -7.18 19.51 12.34
N ILE A 174 -7.47 18.56 11.46
CA ILE A 174 -7.15 18.66 10.03
C ILE A 174 -8.42 19.07 9.28
N GLU A 175 -8.45 20.29 8.76
CA GLU A 175 -9.61 20.83 8.03
C GLU A 175 -9.75 20.31 6.60
N PRO A 176 -8.66 20.11 5.81
CA PRO A 176 -8.77 19.57 4.48
C PRO A 176 -9.53 18.25 4.44
N THR A 177 -10.41 18.11 3.44
CA THR A 177 -10.96 16.80 3.12
C THR A 177 -9.83 15.90 2.63
N ALA A 178 -9.57 14.82 3.36
CA ALA A 178 -8.57 13.85 2.97
C ALA A 178 -9.16 12.80 2.02
N THR A 179 -8.29 12.11 1.28
CA THR A 179 -8.67 11.01 0.40
C THR A 179 -8.10 9.70 0.92
N VAL A 180 -8.88 8.63 0.94
CA VAL A 180 -8.37 7.28 1.21
C VAL A 180 -7.38 6.88 0.13
N LEU A 181 -6.17 6.54 0.54
CA LEU A 181 -5.09 6.09 -0.32
C LEU A 181 -4.93 4.58 -0.28
N ASP A 182 -5.01 3.97 0.90
CA ASP A 182 -4.82 2.53 1.11
C ASP A 182 -5.73 2.02 2.22
N ASN A 183 -6.38 0.88 1.99
CA ASN A 183 -7.32 0.22 2.89
C ASN A 183 -6.91 -1.23 3.23
N SER A 184 -5.74 -1.69 2.78
CA SER A 184 -5.27 -3.08 2.96
C SER A 184 -4.96 -3.47 4.41
N ALA A 185 -4.68 -2.47 5.24
CA ALA A 185 -4.35 -2.65 6.65
C ALA A 185 -5.55 -2.46 7.59
N LEU A 186 -6.72 -2.10 7.05
CA LEU A 186 -7.83 -1.61 7.87
C LEU A 186 -8.39 -2.70 8.78
N LEU A 187 -8.71 -3.89 8.25
CA LEU A 187 -9.24 -4.97 9.09
C LEU A 187 -8.14 -5.70 9.87
N SER A 188 -6.91 -5.75 9.36
CA SER A 188 -5.82 -6.47 10.03
C SER A 188 -5.17 -5.69 11.15
N ARG A 189 -5.12 -4.35 11.04
CA ARG A 189 -4.40 -3.47 11.98
C ARG A 189 -5.17 -2.21 12.41
N GLY A 190 -6.41 -2.02 11.95
CA GLY A 190 -7.15 -0.77 12.23
C GLY A 190 -6.60 0.44 11.49
N GLU A 191 -5.75 0.24 10.47
CA GLU A 191 -5.01 1.33 9.80
C GLU A 191 -5.64 1.71 8.45
N LEU A 192 -5.87 3.02 8.24
CA LEU A 192 -6.30 3.58 6.96
C LEU A 192 -5.32 4.65 6.48
N ALA A 193 -4.70 4.48 5.31
CA ALA A 193 -3.84 5.54 4.77
C ALA A 193 -4.69 6.62 4.10
N ILE A 194 -4.42 7.88 4.43
CA ILE A 194 -5.11 9.04 3.87
C ILE A 194 -4.11 10.07 3.31
N GLY A 195 -4.57 10.83 2.32
CA GLY A 195 -3.80 11.87 1.64
C GLY A 195 -4.52 13.21 1.70
N LEU A 196 -3.79 14.27 2.06
CA LEU A 196 -4.31 15.63 2.17
C LEU A 196 -4.34 16.38 0.81
N LEU A 197 -3.72 15.81 -0.22
CA LEU A 197 -3.65 16.38 -1.58
C LEU A 197 -4.43 15.55 -2.61
N GLY A 198 -5.45 14.82 -2.15
CA GLY A 198 -6.23 13.93 -3.00
C GLY A 198 -5.57 12.57 -3.23
N ARG A 199 -6.01 11.87 -4.28
CA ARG A 199 -5.40 10.60 -4.71
C ARG A 199 -3.93 10.80 -5.08
N GLN A 200 -3.06 10.00 -4.48
CA GLN A 200 -1.64 10.00 -4.77
C GLN A 200 -1.28 9.05 -5.91
N TRP A 201 -0.29 9.46 -6.70
CA TRP A 201 0.15 8.73 -7.90
C TRP A 201 1.57 8.21 -7.71
N ALA A 202 1.83 7.02 -8.24
CA ALA A 202 3.20 6.54 -8.39
C ALA A 202 4.00 7.58 -9.20
N PRO A 203 5.16 8.05 -8.72
CA PRO A 203 5.89 9.11 -9.41
C PRO A 203 6.22 8.80 -10.88
N THR A 204 6.61 7.56 -11.15
CA THR A 204 6.94 7.06 -12.48
C THR A 204 5.73 6.68 -13.33
N GLU A 205 4.50 6.88 -12.83
CA GLU A 205 3.30 6.93 -13.68
C GLU A 205 3.17 8.30 -14.36
N ARG A 206 3.59 9.37 -13.66
CA ARG A 206 3.36 10.77 -14.09
C ARG A 206 4.57 11.37 -14.78
N PHE A 207 5.77 11.01 -14.34
CA PHE A 207 7.02 11.59 -14.82
C PHE A 207 8.07 10.51 -15.08
N ALA A 208 8.95 10.75 -16.05
CA ALA A 208 10.13 9.91 -16.20
C ALA A 208 11.00 9.99 -14.92
N PRO A 209 11.81 8.95 -14.63
CA PRO A 209 12.79 9.00 -13.56
C PRO A 209 13.62 10.29 -13.65
N GLY A 210 13.61 11.10 -12.58
CA GLY A 210 14.13 12.46 -12.67
C GLY A 210 13.76 13.37 -11.50
N ALA A 211 13.90 14.68 -11.70
CA ALA A 211 13.61 15.67 -10.68
C ALA A 211 12.10 15.77 -10.38
N GLU A 212 11.27 15.74 -11.42
CA GLU A 212 9.82 15.84 -11.30
C GLU A 212 9.21 14.63 -10.59
N ALA A 213 9.71 13.42 -10.87
CA ALA A 213 9.31 12.23 -10.13
C ALA A 213 9.70 12.32 -8.65
N ARG A 214 10.90 12.84 -8.33
CA ARG A 214 11.31 13.04 -6.93
C ARG A 214 10.45 14.09 -6.22
N ALA A 215 10.16 15.20 -6.87
CA ALA A 215 9.28 16.24 -6.33
C ALA A 215 7.87 15.68 -6.03
N LEU A 216 7.28 14.88 -6.93
CA LEU A 216 6.00 14.22 -6.68
C LEU A 216 6.09 13.20 -5.54
N ALA A 217 7.21 12.50 -5.38
CA ALA A 217 7.42 11.60 -4.24
C ALA A 217 7.46 12.36 -2.91
N GLU A 218 8.13 13.52 -2.88
CA GLU A 218 8.20 14.42 -1.72
C GLU A 218 6.81 15.00 -1.38
N ASP A 219 6.05 15.45 -2.39
CA ASP A 219 4.66 15.91 -2.23
C ASP A 219 3.73 14.81 -1.69
N ASN A 220 3.87 13.58 -2.19
CA ASN A 220 3.11 12.45 -1.68
C ASN A 220 3.47 12.17 -0.21
N ALA A 221 4.77 12.20 0.14
CA ALA A 221 5.24 11.88 1.48
C ALA A 221 4.77 12.90 2.53
N ARG A 222 4.91 14.21 2.25
CA ARG A 222 4.55 15.27 3.22
C ARG A 222 3.04 15.33 3.49
N ALA A 223 2.22 14.89 2.54
CA ALA A 223 0.77 14.99 2.61
C ALA A 223 0.07 13.67 2.98
N ARG A 224 0.81 12.67 3.47
CA ARG A 224 0.27 11.35 3.82
C ARG A 224 0.25 11.15 5.34
N LEU A 225 -0.87 10.60 5.83
CA LEU A 225 -1.02 10.16 7.22
C LEU A 225 -1.65 8.77 7.27
N LEU A 226 -1.43 8.05 8.37
CA LEU A 226 -2.24 6.88 8.73
C LEU A 226 -3.28 7.29 9.76
N LEU A 227 -4.53 6.87 9.58
CA LEU A 227 -5.50 6.81 10.67
C LEU A 227 -5.30 5.49 11.40
N ASP A 228 -5.25 5.55 12.73
CA ASP A 228 -5.00 4.39 13.58
C ASP A 228 -5.99 4.37 14.75
N ASP A 229 -6.43 3.18 15.16
CA ASP A 229 -7.42 3.02 16.23
C ASP A 229 -6.80 2.85 17.62
N THR A 230 -5.50 3.15 17.76
CA THR A 230 -4.66 3.01 18.96
C THR A 230 -4.44 1.56 19.39
N SER A 231 -4.89 0.55 18.63
CA SER A 231 -4.79 -0.86 19.03
C SER A 231 -3.41 -1.48 18.78
N ILE A 232 -3.10 -2.59 19.46
CA ILE A 232 -1.83 -3.32 19.26
C ILE A 232 -1.85 -4.02 17.89
N ALA A 233 -0.79 -3.83 17.10
CA ALA A 233 -0.56 -4.44 15.77
C ALA A 233 -0.62 -5.99 15.68
N ASN A 234 -0.87 -6.70 16.79
CA ASN A 234 -0.88 -8.17 16.87
C ASN A 234 -2.25 -8.77 17.21
N LYS A 235 -3.32 -7.97 17.24
CA LYS A 235 -4.70 -8.47 17.32
C LYS A 235 -5.56 -7.77 16.29
N VAL A 236 -6.30 -8.56 15.52
CA VAL A 236 -7.37 -8.06 14.66
C VAL A 236 -8.36 -7.28 15.55
N PRO A 237 -8.58 -5.98 15.30
CA PRO A 237 -9.50 -5.21 16.12
C PRO A 237 -10.93 -5.73 15.96
N GLU A 238 -11.58 -6.09 17.07
CA GLU A 238 -13.00 -6.47 17.06
C GLU A 238 -13.90 -5.31 16.58
N ARG A 239 -13.44 -4.07 16.81
CA ARG A 239 -14.07 -2.83 16.35
C ARG A 239 -13.00 -1.76 16.12
N ILE A 240 -13.03 -1.14 14.96
CA ILE A 240 -12.19 0.03 14.64
C ILE A 240 -12.92 1.28 15.11
N ALA A 241 -12.43 1.91 16.17
CA ALA A 241 -13.20 2.86 16.97
C ALA A 241 -13.60 4.15 16.23
N TYR A 242 -12.71 4.63 15.34
CA TYR A 242 -12.88 5.87 14.58
C TYR A 242 -13.80 5.72 13.38
N LEU A 243 -14.18 4.51 12.97
CA LEU A 243 -15.06 4.32 11.82
C LEU A 243 -16.53 4.63 12.15
N PRO A 244 -17.28 5.25 11.22
CA PRO A 244 -18.73 5.44 11.38
C PRO A 244 -19.48 4.10 11.42
N SER A 245 -19.01 3.11 10.65
CA SER A 245 -19.54 1.75 10.60
C SER A 245 -18.44 0.73 10.30
N ALA A 246 -18.65 -0.52 10.69
CA ALA A 246 -17.72 -1.60 10.34
C ALA A 246 -17.60 -1.75 8.81
N PRO A 247 -16.41 -2.09 8.27
CA PRO A 247 -16.24 -2.38 6.85
C PRO A 247 -17.20 -3.48 6.39
N SER A 248 -17.81 -3.28 5.22
CA SER A 248 -18.71 -4.25 4.59
C SER A 248 -18.60 -4.17 3.08
N VAL A 249 -19.24 -5.09 2.36
CA VAL A 249 -19.29 -5.04 0.88
C VAL A 249 -19.88 -3.73 0.35
N ASP A 250 -20.74 -3.06 1.10
CA ASP A 250 -21.34 -1.78 0.72
C ASP A 250 -20.56 -0.56 1.24
N ALA A 251 -19.61 -0.78 2.15
CA ALA A 251 -18.77 0.24 2.79
C ALA A 251 -17.33 -0.28 2.93
N THR A 252 -16.63 -0.47 1.80
CA THR A 252 -15.27 -1.05 1.75
C THR A 252 -14.17 -0.03 2.00
N TYR A 253 -14.51 1.25 2.22
CA TYR A 253 -13.54 2.35 2.32
C TYR A 253 -12.61 2.37 1.09
N ARG A 254 -13.23 2.34 -0.10
CA ARG A 254 -12.52 2.31 -1.39
C ARG A 254 -11.50 3.43 -1.49
N VAL A 255 -10.36 3.15 -2.11
CA VAL A 255 -9.39 4.18 -2.47
C VAL A 255 -10.10 5.25 -3.31
N GLY A 256 -9.81 6.52 -3.00
CA GLY A 256 -10.54 7.66 -3.56
C GLY A 256 -11.76 8.12 -2.75
N SER A 257 -12.16 7.42 -1.68
CA SER A 257 -13.22 7.90 -0.77
C SER A 257 -12.75 9.16 -0.05
N GLU A 258 -13.66 10.10 0.21
CA GLU A 258 -13.36 11.31 0.97
C GLU A 258 -13.53 11.07 2.47
N VAL A 259 -12.64 11.63 3.28
CA VAL A 259 -12.64 11.54 4.74
C VAL A 259 -12.59 12.94 5.36
N ARG A 260 -13.44 13.17 6.36
CA ARG A 260 -13.55 14.43 7.13
C ARG A 260 -13.68 14.15 8.63
N ASN A 261 -13.78 15.22 9.42
CA ASN A 261 -13.78 15.18 10.89
C ASN A 261 -12.52 14.53 11.46
N LEU A 262 -11.36 15.00 10.99
CA LEU A 262 -10.05 14.49 11.36
C LEU A 262 -9.55 15.23 12.60
N VAL A 263 -10.00 14.77 13.77
CA VAL A 263 -9.67 15.33 15.08
C VAL A 263 -9.04 14.25 15.95
N GLY A 264 -7.82 14.46 16.43
CA GLY A 264 -7.10 13.43 17.17
C GLY A 264 -5.74 13.87 17.67
N VAL A 265 -4.94 12.91 18.10
CA VAL A 265 -3.54 13.15 18.49
C VAL A 265 -2.62 12.69 17.36
N LEU A 266 -1.68 13.54 16.98
CA LEU A 266 -0.63 13.19 16.02
C LEU A 266 0.48 12.43 16.72
N ASP A 267 1.06 11.46 16.02
CA ASP A 267 2.02 10.54 16.60
C ASP A 267 2.96 10.01 15.50
N GLN A 268 4.23 9.77 15.83
CA GLN A 268 5.20 9.18 14.92
C GLN A 268 5.59 7.78 15.41
N ARG A 269 5.26 6.75 14.62
CA ARG A 269 5.73 5.39 14.92
C ARG A 269 5.83 4.54 13.68
N LEU A 270 6.73 3.55 13.73
CA LEU A 270 6.95 2.59 12.64
C LEU A 270 7.26 3.28 11.29
N GLY A 271 7.92 4.45 11.34
CA GLY A 271 8.30 5.21 10.16
C GLY A 271 7.16 5.94 9.46
N SER A 272 6.04 6.22 10.14
CA SER A 272 4.93 6.99 9.57
C SER A 272 4.29 7.91 10.62
N TYR A 273 3.89 9.11 10.20
CA TYR A 273 3.02 9.95 10.99
C TYR A 273 1.58 9.42 10.95
N ARG A 274 0.94 9.43 12.12
CA ARG A 274 -0.37 8.83 12.36
C ARG A 274 -1.25 9.80 13.12
N LEU A 275 -2.53 9.82 12.77
CA LEU A 275 -3.56 10.45 13.57
C LEU A 275 -4.30 9.34 14.33
N HIS A 276 -4.38 9.46 15.65
CA HIS A 276 -5.25 8.66 16.50
C HIS A 276 -6.56 9.43 16.71
N PRO A 277 -7.64 9.13 15.95
CA PRO A 277 -8.83 9.95 15.99
C PRO A 277 -9.53 9.84 17.34
N SER A 278 -9.83 10.99 17.93
CA SER A 278 -10.58 11.10 19.18
C SER A 278 -12.10 11.03 18.97
N GLU A 279 -12.53 11.17 17.72
CA GLU A 279 -13.92 11.11 17.28
C GLU A 279 -14.07 10.17 16.08
N ARG A 280 -15.33 9.91 15.70
CA ARG A 280 -15.60 9.17 14.46
C ARG A 280 -15.36 10.07 13.26
N ILE A 281 -14.68 9.53 12.24
CA ILE A 281 -14.54 10.19 10.96
C ILE A 281 -15.87 10.20 10.20
N GLU A 282 -16.02 11.18 9.33
CA GLU A 282 -17.08 11.18 8.30
C GLU A 282 -16.49 10.67 6.99
N VAL A 283 -17.21 9.80 6.29
CA VAL A 283 -16.74 9.22 5.02
C VAL A 283 -17.79 9.36 3.94
N VAL A 284 -17.38 9.88 2.79
CA VAL A 284 -18.13 9.80 1.54
C VAL A 284 -17.44 8.76 0.66
N HIS A 285 -18.06 7.59 0.53
CA HIS A 285 -17.48 6.48 -0.22
C HIS A 285 -17.40 6.79 -1.71
N ALA A 286 -16.24 6.52 -2.32
CA ALA A 286 -16.09 6.61 -3.77
C ALA A 286 -17.06 5.64 -4.47
N PRO A 287 -17.81 6.08 -5.49
CA PRO A 287 -18.82 5.26 -6.14
C PRO A 287 -18.16 4.14 -6.96
N ARG A 288 -18.72 2.94 -6.91
CA ARG A 288 -18.37 1.89 -7.87
C ARG A 288 -18.87 2.30 -9.27
N PRO A 289 -18.14 1.98 -10.34
CA PRO A 289 -18.67 2.16 -11.69
C PRO A 289 -20.01 1.43 -11.85
N GLU A 290 -21.05 2.13 -12.29
CA GLU A 290 -22.40 1.54 -12.46
C GLU A 290 -22.47 0.49 -13.58
N GLY A 291 -21.52 0.54 -14.51
CA GLY A 291 -21.42 -0.37 -15.64
C GLY A 291 -20.02 -0.38 -16.23
N THR A 292 -19.89 -1.08 -17.35
CA THR A 292 -18.65 -1.09 -18.14
C THR A 292 -18.45 0.26 -18.85
N PRO A 293 -17.20 0.64 -19.16
CA PRO A 293 -16.92 1.85 -19.91
C PRO A 293 -17.62 1.84 -21.28
N GLU A 294 -18.24 2.96 -21.65
CA GLU A 294 -18.85 3.12 -22.95
C GLU A 294 -17.78 3.29 -24.02
N LEU A 295 -17.70 2.30 -24.93
CA LEU A 295 -16.79 2.31 -26.07
C LEU A 295 -17.58 2.17 -27.37
N PRO A 296 -17.15 2.80 -28.48
CA PRO A 296 -17.79 2.62 -29.78
C PRO A 296 -17.92 1.15 -30.19
N PRO A 297 -18.92 0.80 -31.01
CA PRO A 297 -19.08 -0.57 -31.48
C PRO A 297 -17.91 -0.99 -32.37
N GLY A 298 -17.37 -2.19 -32.14
CA GLY A 298 -16.22 -2.73 -32.86
C GLY A 298 -15.80 -4.07 -32.28
N VAL A 299 -14.64 -4.57 -32.70
CA VAL A 299 -13.98 -5.70 -32.03
C VAL A 299 -13.40 -5.21 -30.71
N ARG A 300 -13.75 -5.88 -29.62
CA ARG A 300 -13.26 -5.53 -28.26
C ARG A 300 -12.18 -6.49 -27.81
N VAL A 301 -11.03 -5.96 -27.41
CA VAL A 301 -9.96 -6.71 -26.73
C VAL A 301 -9.87 -6.20 -25.29
N ALA A 302 -9.90 -7.09 -24.31
CA ALA A 302 -9.78 -6.76 -22.90
C ALA A 302 -8.65 -7.57 -22.26
N SER A 303 -7.87 -6.95 -21.37
CA SER A 303 -6.93 -7.67 -20.51
C SER A 303 -7.47 -7.77 -19.10
N PHE A 304 -7.22 -8.89 -18.44
CA PHE A 304 -7.62 -9.08 -17.06
C PHE A 304 -6.67 -10.05 -16.34
N ASN A 305 -5.95 -9.55 -15.35
CA ASN A 305 -5.23 -10.40 -14.40
C ASN A 305 -6.26 -11.07 -13.48
N VAL A 306 -6.31 -12.41 -13.50
CA VAL A 306 -7.29 -13.21 -12.76
C VAL A 306 -6.82 -13.62 -11.36
N LEU A 307 -5.67 -13.08 -10.91
CA LEU A 307 -5.13 -13.20 -9.57
C LEU A 307 -4.92 -14.65 -9.13
N ASN A 308 -4.00 -15.35 -9.79
CA ASN A 308 -3.68 -16.77 -9.61
C ASN A 308 -4.91 -17.67 -9.67
N PHE A 309 -5.53 -17.80 -10.84
CA PHE A 309 -6.62 -18.76 -11.04
C PHE A 309 -6.06 -20.16 -11.30
N PHE A 310 -6.06 -20.98 -10.24
CA PHE A 310 -5.64 -22.37 -10.22
C PHE A 310 -6.84 -23.23 -9.84
N ASN A 311 -7.19 -24.22 -10.66
CA ASN A 311 -8.46 -24.95 -10.53
C ASN A 311 -8.30 -26.35 -9.90
N GLY A 312 -7.13 -26.61 -9.29
CA GLY A 312 -6.85 -27.83 -8.55
C GLY A 312 -6.67 -29.03 -9.49
N ASP A 313 -7.37 -30.15 -9.23
CA ASP A 313 -7.30 -31.32 -10.10
C ASP A 313 -8.30 -31.29 -11.27
N GLY A 314 -9.03 -30.17 -11.44
CA GLY A 314 -10.12 -30.00 -12.39
C GLY A 314 -11.34 -30.90 -12.13
N LYS A 315 -11.42 -31.55 -10.97
CA LYS A 315 -12.56 -32.38 -10.52
C LYS A 315 -13.19 -31.88 -9.21
N GLY A 316 -12.72 -30.74 -8.71
CA GLY A 316 -13.16 -30.17 -7.43
C GLY A 316 -12.30 -30.57 -6.22
N GLY A 317 -11.16 -31.23 -6.45
CA GLY A 317 -10.12 -31.47 -5.44
C GLY A 317 -8.81 -30.78 -5.79
N GLY A 318 -7.69 -31.21 -5.19
CA GLY A 318 -6.35 -30.67 -5.49
C GLY A 318 -5.99 -29.40 -4.71
N PHE A 319 -6.49 -29.26 -3.47
CA PHE A 319 -6.25 -28.11 -2.61
C PHE A 319 -5.35 -28.46 -1.40
N PRO A 320 -4.57 -27.49 -0.86
CA PRO A 320 -4.33 -26.17 -1.45
C PRO A 320 -3.59 -26.31 -2.79
N THR A 321 -3.91 -25.42 -3.74
CA THR A 321 -3.17 -25.34 -5.00
C THR A 321 -1.77 -24.75 -4.76
N GLU A 322 -0.87 -24.87 -5.73
CA GLU A 322 0.49 -24.30 -5.62
C GLU A 322 0.46 -22.77 -5.49
N ARG A 323 -0.49 -22.11 -6.16
CA ARG A 323 -0.83 -20.68 -6.06
C ARG A 323 -2.35 -20.52 -6.14
N GLY A 324 -2.88 -19.39 -5.70
CA GLY A 324 -4.32 -19.12 -5.81
C GLY A 324 -5.13 -19.64 -4.63
N ALA A 325 -6.32 -20.19 -4.90
CA ALA A 325 -7.26 -20.65 -3.88
C ALA A 325 -6.75 -21.84 -3.06
N SER A 326 -6.78 -21.75 -1.73
CA SER A 326 -6.36 -22.83 -0.84
C SER A 326 -7.47 -23.86 -0.58
N SER A 327 -8.70 -23.59 -1.05
CA SER A 327 -9.86 -24.46 -0.89
C SER A 327 -10.85 -24.36 -2.06
N ALA A 328 -11.72 -25.37 -2.19
CA ALA A 328 -12.78 -25.38 -3.20
C ALA A 328 -13.77 -24.21 -3.03
N ASP A 329 -14.04 -23.80 -1.79
CA ASP A 329 -14.92 -22.66 -1.49
C ASP A 329 -14.32 -21.35 -1.99
N GLU A 330 -13.01 -21.16 -1.80
CA GLU A 330 -12.29 -19.99 -2.31
C GLU A 330 -12.23 -19.98 -3.84
N LEU A 331 -11.99 -21.13 -4.48
CA LEU A 331 -12.04 -21.25 -5.93
C LEU A 331 -13.41 -20.86 -6.47
N GLU A 332 -14.51 -21.31 -5.82
CA GLU A 332 -15.86 -20.95 -6.25
C GLU A 332 -16.10 -19.42 -6.15
N ARG A 333 -15.60 -18.78 -5.09
CA ARG A 333 -15.66 -17.31 -4.96
C ARG A 333 -14.85 -16.61 -6.05
N GLN A 334 -13.62 -17.05 -6.28
CA GLN A 334 -12.72 -16.48 -7.30
C GLN A 334 -13.36 -16.62 -8.70
N ARG A 335 -13.82 -17.84 -9.03
CA ARG A 335 -14.51 -18.16 -10.28
C ARG A 335 -15.74 -17.27 -10.49
N ALA A 336 -16.60 -17.13 -9.47
CA ALA A 336 -17.80 -16.31 -9.58
C ALA A 336 -17.46 -14.84 -9.87
N LYS A 337 -16.44 -14.28 -9.19
CA LYS A 337 -15.96 -12.91 -9.42
C LYS A 337 -15.43 -12.73 -10.85
N ILE A 338 -14.52 -13.61 -11.29
CA ILE A 338 -13.93 -13.56 -12.64
C ILE A 338 -15.03 -13.65 -13.70
N LEU A 339 -15.92 -14.65 -13.61
CA LEU A 339 -16.97 -14.84 -14.62
C LEU A 339 -17.97 -13.67 -14.67
N SER A 340 -18.26 -13.02 -13.54
CA SER A 340 -19.07 -11.81 -13.51
C SER A 340 -18.40 -10.67 -14.27
N ALA A 341 -17.10 -10.44 -14.03
CA ALA A 341 -16.33 -9.42 -14.74
C ALA A 341 -16.21 -9.71 -16.25
N LEU A 342 -15.83 -10.94 -16.62
CA LEU A 342 -15.75 -11.35 -18.03
C LEU A 342 -17.10 -11.18 -18.72
N LYS A 343 -18.19 -11.69 -18.13
CA LYS A 343 -19.54 -11.58 -18.71
C LYS A 343 -19.96 -10.14 -18.94
N ALA A 344 -19.67 -9.24 -18.00
CA ALA A 344 -20.01 -7.83 -18.10
C ALA A 344 -19.17 -7.08 -19.15
N MET A 345 -17.85 -7.33 -19.19
CA MET A 345 -16.95 -6.74 -20.21
C MET A 345 -17.37 -7.10 -21.64
N ASP A 346 -17.91 -8.30 -21.86
CA ASP A 346 -18.41 -8.78 -23.16
C ASP A 346 -17.41 -8.53 -24.31
N ALA A 347 -16.13 -8.80 -24.07
CA ALA A 347 -15.07 -8.63 -25.06
C ALA A 347 -15.16 -9.72 -26.14
N ASP A 348 -14.52 -9.47 -27.28
CA ASP A 348 -14.39 -10.45 -28.36
C ASP A 348 -13.08 -11.23 -28.27
N VAL A 349 -12.06 -10.65 -27.63
CA VAL A 349 -10.84 -11.31 -27.17
C VAL A 349 -10.59 -10.92 -25.71
N TYR A 350 -10.38 -11.90 -24.85
CA TYR A 350 -9.85 -11.68 -23.49
C TYR A 350 -8.41 -12.15 -23.44
N VAL A 351 -7.52 -11.30 -22.93
CA VAL A 351 -6.15 -11.63 -22.55
C VAL A 351 -6.10 -11.82 -21.04
N LEU A 352 -5.96 -13.05 -20.61
CA LEU A 352 -5.99 -13.45 -19.21
C LEU A 352 -4.56 -13.63 -18.70
N LEU A 353 -4.28 -13.09 -17.51
CA LEU A 353 -2.98 -13.18 -16.85
C LEU A 353 -3.16 -13.89 -15.50
N GLU A 354 -2.09 -14.52 -15.01
CA GLU A 354 -2.15 -15.32 -13.77
C GLU A 354 -3.06 -16.55 -13.85
N LEU A 355 -3.06 -17.23 -14.99
CA LEU A 355 -3.67 -18.54 -15.14
C LEU A 355 -2.69 -19.64 -14.75
N GLU A 356 -3.19 -20.72 -14.15
CA GLU A 356 -2.40 -21.95 -14.01
C GLU A 356 -1.90 -22.45 -15.38
N ASN A 357 -0.62 -22.78 -15.46
CA ASN A 357 0.05 -23.29 -16.66
C ASN A 357 -0.08 -24.81 -16.75
N ASP A 358 -1.31 -25.32 -16.75
CA ASP A 358 -1.61 -26.75 -16.74
C ASP A 358 -1.88 -27.34 -18.13
N GLY A 359 -1.96 -26.49 -19.16
CA GLY A 359 -2.07 -26.85 -20.58
C GLY A 359 -3.43 -26.46 -21.15
N TYR A 360 -3.94 -27.28 -22.08
CA TYR A 360 -5.13 -26.95 -22.89
C TYR A 360 -6.19 -28.05 -22.90
N GLU A 361 -6.01 -29.07 -22.06
CA GLU A 361 -6.87 -30.24 -21.97
C GLU A 361 -8.17 -29.94 -21.21
N LYS A 362 -9.10 -30.91 -21.21
CA LYS A 362 -10.45 -30.79 -20.61
C LYS A 362 -10.51 -30.37 -19.12
N ARG A 363 -9.38 -30.43 -18.40
CA ARG A 363 -9.31 -30.03 -16.99
C ARG A 363 -8.51 -28.77 -16.75
N SER A 364 -7.94 -28.19 -17.81
CA SER A 364 -7.10 -27.01 -17.70
C SER A 364 -7.87 -25.81 -17.18
N ALA A 365 -7.18 -24.93 -16.47
CA ALA A 365 -7.76 -23.69 -15.96
C ALA A 365 -8.37 -22.82 -17.09
N ILE A 366 -7.72 -22.75 -18.26
CA ILE A 366 -8.23 -21.99 -19.41
C ILE A 366 -9.49 -22.62 -20.03
N GLU A 367 -9.56 -23.96 -20.11
CA GLU A 367 -10.75 -24.67 -20.58
C GLU A 367 -11.92 -24.42 -19.62
N GLU A 368 -11.67 -24.48 -18.32
CA GLU A 368 -12.70 -24.25 -17.32
C GLU A 368 -13.29 -22.84 -17.44
N LEU A 369 -12.46 -21.80 -17.51
CA LEU A 369 -12.95 -20.43 -17.66
C LEU A 369 -13.75 -20.25 -18.95
N SER A 370 -13.29 -20.82 -20.08
CA SER A 370 -14.03 -20.78 -21.35
C SER A 370 -15.40 -21.47 -21.24
N SER A 371 -15.41 -22.70 -20.72
CA SER A 371 -16.61 -23.53 -20.57
C SER A 371 -17.63 -22.89 -19.62
N ARG A 372 -17.16 -22.35 -18.48
CA ARG A 372 -18.00 -21.67 -17.50
C ARG A 372 -18.51 -20.33 -18.00
N LEU A 373 -17.70 -19.55 -18.73
CA LEU A 373 -18.15 -18.30 -19.35
C LEU A 373 -19.29 -18.57 -20.34
N ASN A 374 -19.15 -19.60 -21.18
CA ASN A 374 -20.21 -20.05 -22.07
C ASN A 374 -21.49 -20.42 -21.28
N GLN A 375 -21.35 -21.21 -20.20
CA GLN A 375 -22.46 -21.63 -19.35
C GLN A 375 -23.22 -20.44 -18.73
N VAL A 376 -22.53 -19.48 -18.11
CA VAL A 376 -23.18 -18.33 -17.44
C VAL A 376 -23.81 -17.33 -18.43
N ARG A 377 -23.47 -17.45 -19.71
CA ARG A 377 -24.08 -16.71 -20.83
C ARG A 377 -25.20 -17.47 -21.52
N GLY A 378 -25.48 -18.71 -21.12
CA GLY A 378 -26.51 -19.55 -21.71
C GLY A 378 -26.19 -20.00 -23.14
N ARG A 379 -24.90 -20.06 -23.49
CA ARG A 379 -24.42 -20.49 -24.81
C ARG A 379 -23.55 -21.74 -24.67
N ARG A 380 -23.52 -22.60 -25.69
CA ARG A 380 -22.69 -23.82 -25.66
C ARG A 380 -21.24 -23.58 -26.11
N SER A 381 -21.02 -22.63 -27.00
CA SER A 381 -19.75 -22.42 -27.68
C SER A 381 -19.64 -20.98 -28.23
N GLU A 382 -19.94 -19.99 -27.40
CA GLU A 382 -19.77 -18.57 -27.76
C GLU A 382 -18.29 -18.17 -27.74
N TYR A 383 -17.55 -18.66 -26.75
CA TYR A 383 -16.11 -18.49 -26.60
C TYR A 383 -15.37 -19.81 -26.77
N ASP A 384 -14.18 -19.72 -27.36
CA ASP A 384 -13.14 -20.75 -27.41
C ASP A 384 -11.82 -20.12 -26.94
N TYR A 385 -10.75 -20.91 -26.83
CA TYR A 385 -9.45 -20.44 -26.36
C TYR A 385 -8.33 -20.73 -27.35
N VAL A 386 -7.30 -19.88 -27.34
CA VAL A 386 -6.09 -20.04 -28.16
C VAL A 386 -5.22 -21.13 -27.54
N ARG A 387 -4.73 -22.05 -28.38
CA ARG A 387 -3.74 -23.06 -27.99
C ARG A 387 -2.36 -22.59 -28.44
N GLY A 388 -1.43 -22.50 -27.50
CA GLY A 388 -0.04 -22.13 -27.77
C GLY A 388 0.70 -23.18 -28.62
N PRO A 389 1.93 -22.87 -29.05
CA PRO A 389 2.73 -23.75 -29.91
C PRO A 389 3.28 -25.00 -29.19
N SER A 390 3.16 -25.07 -27.87
CA SER A 390 3.63 -26.16 -27.01
C SER A 390 2.52 -26.61 -26.04
N GLU A 391 2.71 -27.75 -25.37
CA GLU A 391 1.75 -28.28 -24.39
C GLU A 391 1.47 -27.29 -23.24
N ARG A 392 2.47 -26.50 -22.86
CA ARG A 392 2.44 -25.45 -21.83
C ARG A 392 3.33 -24.28 -22.24
N LEU A 393 3.09 -23.07 -21.72
CA LEU A 393 3.88 -21.87 -22.03
C LEU A 393 5.03 -21.71 -21.05
N GLY A 394 6.25 -22.02 -21.48
CA GLY A 394 7.41 -22.01 -20.58
C GLY A 394 7.32 -23.06 -19.48
N ASN A 395 8.02 -22.83 -18.37
CA ASN A 395 8.13 -23.78 -17.25
C ASN A 395 7.55 -23.26 -15.93
N ASP A 396 7.04 -22.04 -15.88
CA ASP A 396 6.46 -21.48 -14.66
C ASP A 396 5.05 -22.03 -14.40
N GLU A 397 4.65 -22.11 -13.13
CA GLU A 397 3.31 -22.50 -12.69
C GLU A 397 2.21 -21.56 -13.20
N ILE A 398 2.57 -20.31 -13.50
CA ILE A 398 1.68 -19.25 -13.98
C ILE A 398 1.94 -18.98 -15.48
N SER A 399 0.86 -18.80 -16.25
CA SER A 399 0.89 -18.46 -17.67
C SER A 399 -0.07 -17.31 -18.02
N VAL A 400 0.06 -16.84 -19.26
CA VAL A 400 -0.95 -15.99 -19.94
C VAL A 400 -1.86 -16.87 -20.81
N GLY A 401 -3.07 -16.41 -21.11
CA GLY A 401 -3.99 -17.11 -22.01
C GLY A 401 -4.91 -16.18 -22.78
N MET A 402 -5.55 -16.70 -23.82
CA MET A 402 -6.53 -15.93 -24.60
C MET A 402 -7.82 -16.70 -24.81
N LEU A 403 -8.95 -16.04 -24.51
CA LEU A 403 -10.29 -16.47 -24.94
C LEU A 403 -10.73 -15.60 -26.11
N TYR A 404 -11.46 -16.14 -27.08
CA TYR A 404 -11.95 -15.40 -28.23
C TYR A 404 -13.34 -15.87 -28.68
N ARG A 405 -14.05 -15.03 -29.43
CA ARG A 405 -15.39 -15.33 -29.96
C ARG A 405 -15.30 -15.89 -31.41
N PRO A 406 -15.32 -17.22 -31.63
CA PRO A 406 -15.21 -17.81 -32.97
C PRO A 406 -16.31 -17.40 -33.95
N GLY A 407 -17.46 -16.93 -33.46
CA GLY A 407 -18.54 -16.39 -34.30
C GLY A 407 -18.24 -15.00 -34.91
N LYS A 408 -17.17 -14.33 -34.45
CA LYS A 408 -16.73 -13.02 -34.97
C LYS A 408 -15.30 -13.04 -35.51
N LEU A 409 -14.44 -13.88 -34.93
CA LEU A 409 -13.01 -13.92 -35.19
C LEU A 409 -12.57 -15.33 -35.59
N ARG A 410 -11.80 -15.43 -36.66
CA ARG A 410 -11.11 -16.65 -37.08
C ARG A 410 -9.64 -16.57 -36.67
N LEU A 411 -9.06 -17.67 -36.19
CA LEU A 411 -7.62 -17.75 -36.00
C LEU A 411 -6.93 -17.78 -37.37
N ALA A 412 -6.03 -16.83 -37.62
CA ALA A 412 -5.23 -16.77 -38.83
C ALA A 412 -3.81 -17.25 -38.52
N GLY A 413 -3.48 -18.46 -38.99
CA GLY A 413 -2.20 -19.10 -38.66
C GLY A 413 -2.16 -19.71 -37.26
N ALA A 414 -1.01 -20.30 -36.93
CA ALA A 414 -0.75 -20.84 -35.61
C ALA A 414 -0.36 -19.72 -34.63
N ALA A 415 -0.67 -19.92 -33.35
CA ALA A 415 -0.15 -19.06 -32.30
C ALA A 415 1.38 -19.20 -32.20
N ALA A 416 2.03 -18.14 -31.73
CA ALA A 416 3.48 -18.09 -31.54
C ALA A 416 3.84 -17.67 -30.12
N SER A 417 5.01 -18.07 -29.64
CA SER A 417 5.53 -17.67 -28.33
C SER A 417 7.02 -17.35 -28.41
N LEU A 418 7.47 -16.41 -27.58
CA LEU A 418 8.88 -16.06 -27.44
C LEU A 418 9.45 -16.75 -26.20
N THR A 419 10.26 -17.79 -26.39
CA THR A 419 10.84 -18.62 -25.31
C THR A 419 12.33 -18.41 -25.11
N GLU A 420 12.99 -17.71 -26.02
CA GLU A 420 14.40 -17.35 -25.91
C GLU A 420 14.61 -16.27 -24.83
N PRO A 421 15.82 -16.13 -24.26
CA PRO A 421 16.12 -15.06 -23.30
C PRO A 421 15.66 -13.69 -23.81
N PRO A 422 15.03 -12.85 -22.96
CA PRO A 422 14.88 -12.99 -21.51
C PRO A 422 13.61 -13.76 -21.04
N PHE A 423 12.89 -14.44 -21.94
CA PHE A 423 11.65 -15.16 -21.63
C PHE A 423 11.86 -16.65 -21.29
N ASP A 424 13.07 -17.01 -20.88
CA ASP A 424 13.53 -18.36 -20.57
C ASP A 424 13.36 -18.77 -19.09
N GLY A 425 12.53 -18.01 -18.33
CA GLY A 425 12.16 -18.35 -16.95
C GLY A 425 11.96 -17.14 -16.04
N ARG A 426 12.48 -15.96 -16.39
CA ARG A 426 12.32 -14.74 -15.58
C ARG A 426 10.99 -14.03 -15.84
N HIS A 427 10.64 -13.88 -17.11
CA HIS A 427 9.35 -13.34 -17.55
C HIS A 427 8.40 -14.49 -17.88
N ARG A 428 7.09 -14.27 -17.80
CA ARG A 428 6.15 -15.23 -18.38
C ARG A 428 6.29 -15.21 -19.89
N VAL A 429 6.27 -16.38 -20.50
CA VAL A 429 6.38 -16.55 -21.96
C VAL A 429 5.19 -15.85 -22.64
N PRO A 430 5.42 -14.87 -23.54
CA PRO A 430 4.35 -14.19 -24.26
C PRO A 430 3.65 -15.14 -25.23
N LEU A 431 2.35 -14.91 -25.45
CA LEU A 431 1.55 -15.63 -26.44
C LEU A 431 1.04 -14.63 -27.49
N ALA A 432 1.34 -14.86 -28.76
CA ALA A 432 0.85 -14.08 -29.88
C ALA A 432 -0.14 -14.89 -30.73
N GLN A 433 -1.26 -14.28 -31.11
CA GLN A 433 -2.23 -14.85 -32.03
C GLN A 433 -2.79 -13.79 -32.96
N THR A 434 -2.81 -14.10 -34.26
CA THR A 434 -3.49 -13.29 -35.26
C THR A 434 -4.95 -13.69 -35.39
N PHE A 435 -5.83 -12.71 -35.30
CA PHE A 435 -7.25 -12.85 -35.50
C PHE A 435 -7.64 -12.20 -36.82
N GLU A 436 -8.53 -12.85 -37.57
CA GLU A 436 -9.17 -12.30 -38.76
C GLU A 436 -10.65 -12.05 -38.45
N VAL A 437 -11.10 -10.81 -38.66
CA VAL A 437 -12.49 -10.42 -38.47
C VAL A 437 -13.33 -10.99 -39.60
N ILE A 438 -14.26 -11.90 -39.29
CA ILE A 438 -15.01 -12.67 -40.30
C ILE A 438 -15.76 -11.76 -41.30
N LYS A 439 -16.25 -10.60 -40.85
CA LYS A 439 -17.05 -9.71 -41.69
C LYS A 439 -16.24 -8.86 -42.65
N THR A 440 -15.00 -8.52 -42.30
CA THR A 440 -14.19 -7.53 -43.03
C THR A 440 -12.91 -8.11 -43.58
N GLU A 441 -12.54 -9.33 -43.17
CA GLU A 441 -11.27 -10.00 -43.48
C GLU A 441 -10.04 -9.24 -42.96
N ALA A 442 -10.24 -8.17 -42.17
CA ALA A 442 -9.17 -7.43 -41.53
C ALA A 442 -8.47 -8.30 -40.48
N ARG A 443 -7.15 -8.16 -40.36
CA ARG A 443 -6.33 -8.93 -39.44
C ARG A 443 -5.70 -8.02 -38.40
N PHE A 444 -5.43 -8.59 -37.24
CA PHE A 444 -4.62 -7.97 -36.20
C PHE A 444 -4.05 -9.06 -35.30
N THR A 445 -2.87 -8.80 -34.76
CA THR A 445 -2.16 -9.70 -33.86
C THR A 445 -2.25 -9.18 -32.44
N VAL A 446 -2.75 -10.01 -31.52
CA VAL A 446 -2.74 -9.72 -30.08
C VAL A 446 -1.56 -10.45 -29.44
N ILE A 447 -0.83 -9.78 -28.57
CA ILE A 447 0.31 -10.35 -27.85
C ILE A 447 0.10 -10.19 -26.34
N ALA A 448 -0.22 -11.30 -25.68
CA ALA A 448 -0.40 -11.39 -24.25
C ALA A 448 0.96 -11.41 -23.54
N ASN A 449 1.15 -10.53 -22.55
CA ASN A 449 2.39 -10.40 -21.79
C ASN A 449 2.12 -10.38 -20.28
N HIS A 450 3.02 -10.99 -19.51
CA HIS A 450 3.11 -10.84 -18.07
C HIS A 450 4.59 -10.83 -17.64
N TRP A 451 5.14 -9.65 -17.36
CA TRP A 451 6.58 -9.48 -17.13
C TRP A 451 6.96 -9.60 -15.66
N LYS A 452 8.26 -9.79 -15.41
CA LYS A 452 8.83 -9.90 -14.06
C LYS A 452 8.38 -8.76 -13.15
N SER A 453 7.80 -9.10 -12.01
CA SER A 453 7.34 -8.14 -11.01
C SER A 453 8.45 -7.23 -10.46
N LYS A 454 8.05 -6.07 -9.93
CA LYS A 454 8.92 -5.05 -9.32
C LYS A 454 9.57 -5.49 -8.00
N GLY A 455 9.07 -6.56 -7.37
CA GLY A 455 9.51 -7.05 -6.06
C GLY A 455 10.66 -8.08 -6.08
N GLY A 456 11.23 -8.34 -4.90
CA GLY A 456 12.25 -9.36 -4.68
C GLY A 456 13.62 -8.97 -5.23
N CYS A 457 14.22 -7.92 -4.69
CA CYS A 457 15.45 -7.32 -5.20
C CYS A 457 16.66 -8.27 -5.14
N PRO A 458 17.38 -8.48 -6.27
CA PRO A 458 18.54 -9.35 -6.29
C PRO A 458 19.77 -8.65 -5.69
N GLN A 459 20.50 -9.34 -4.81
CA GLN A 459 21.76 -8.79 -4.28
C GLN A 459 22.92 -8.91 -5.28
N ALA A 460 22.96 -9.98 -6.08
CA ALA A 460 24.08 -10.30 -6.96
C ALA A 460 23.94 -9.79 -8.40
N ASP A 461 22.90 -9.01 -8.70
CA ASP A 461 22.62 -8.49 -10.05
C ASP A 461 22.40 -6.96 -10.01
N PRO A 462 23.47 -6.16 -10.14
CA PRO A 462 23.38 -4.71 -10.07
C PRO A 462 22.43 -4.08 -11.08
N ALA A 463 22.25 -4.69 -12.26
CA ALA A 463 21.36 -4.18 -13.30
C ALA A 463 19.88 -4.32 -12.92
N ASN A 464 19.56 -5.22 -11.99
CA ASN A 464 18.22 -5.49 -11.51
C ASN A 464 17.98 -5.07 -10.05
N GLN A 465 18.97 -4.44 -9.40
CA GLN A 465 18.78 -3.77 -8.12
C GLN A 465 17.95 -2.49 -8.28
N ALA A 466 17.28 -2.07 -7.19
CA ALA A 466 16.58 -0.79 -7.15
C ALA A 466 17.60 0.35 -7.18
N GLN A 467 17.53 1.18 -8.22
CA GLN A 467 18.42 2.32 -8.41
C GLN A 467 17.96 3.59 -7.66
N ARG A 468 16.89 3.48 -6.86
CA ARG A 468 16.24 4.59 -6.13
C ARG A 468 15.75 5.73 -7.02
N ASP A 469 15.36 5.38 -8.24
CA ASP A 469 14.87 6.28 -9.29
C ASP A 469 13.34 6.16 -9.50
N GLY A 470 12.65 5.43 -8.62
CA GLY A 470 11.21 5.17 -8.67
C GLY A 470 10.82 3.90 -9.45
N GLN A 471 11.76 3.27 -10.18
CA GLN A 471 11.43 2.14 -11.07
C GLN A 471 11.42 0.78 -10.37
N ALA A 472 11.87 0.74 -9.12
CA ALA A 472 12.02 -0.47 -8.29
C ALA A 472 12.98 -1.51 -8.91
N CYS A 473 12.98 -2.72 -8.36
CA CYS A 473 13.86 -3.78 -8.82
C CYS A 473 13.41 -4.36 -10.17
N TRP A 474 14.32 -5.10 -10.81
CA TRP A 474 14.08 -5.77 -12.09
C TRP A 474 13.75 -4.84 -13.27
N ASN A 475 14.02 -3.54 -13.17
CA ASN A 475 13.80 -2.61 -14.29
C ASN A 475 14.68 -2.98 -15.50
N GLY A 476 15.95 -3.33 -15.28
CA GLY A 476 16.85 -3.77 -16.36
C GLY A 476 16.30 -4.96 -17.15
N ALA A 477 15.80 -5.99 -16.46
CA ALA A 477 15.18 -7.15 -17.08
C ALA A 477 13.91 -6.79 -17.86
N ARG A 478 13.06 -5.89 -17.33
CA ARG A 478 11.86 -5.40 -18.06
C ARG A 478 12.25 -4.61 -19.32
N VAL A 479 13.34 -3.85 -19.29
CA VAL A 479 13.90 -3.18 -20.48
C VAL A 479 14.41 -4.19 -21.51
N GLU A 480 15.09 -5.26 -21.08
CA GLU A 480 15.51 -6.36 -21.97
C GLU A 480 14.30 -7.04 -22.63
N ALA A 481 13.25 -7.32 -21.85
CA ALA A 481 12.01 -7.92 -22.35
C ALA A 481 11.33 -7.03 -23.41
N ALA A 482 11.29 -5.71 -23.19
CA ALA A 482 10.74 -4.76 -24.17
C ALA A 482 11.52 -4.78 -25.50
N ARG A 483 12.87 -4.83 -25.45
CA ARG A 483 13.69 -4.93 -26.67
C ARG A 483 13.48 -6.24 -27.42
N ALA A 484 13.57 -7.36 -26.71
CA ALA A 484 13.39 -8.69 -27.29
C ALA A 484 12.00 -8.85 -27.91
N LEU A 485 10.96 -8.30 -27.26
CA LEU A 485 9.61 -8.30 -27.81
C LEU A 485 9.52 -7.51 -29.13
N LEU A 486 10.09 -6.30 -29.19
CA LEU A 486 10.10 -5.50 -30.43
C LEU A 486 10.84 -6.21 -31.58
N GLU A 487 11.99 -6.82 -31.30
CA GLU A 487 12.76 -7.58 -32.29
C GLU A 487 11.97 -8.79 -32.79
N TRP A 488 11.29 -9.52 -31.89
CA TRP A 488 10.45 -10.64 -32.25
C TRP A 488 9.26 -10.24 -33.13
N LEU A 489 8.58 -9.12 -32.83
CA LEU A 489 7.45 -8.65 -33.63
C LEU A 489 7.85 -8.26 -35.06
N GLN A 490 9.08 -7.80 -35.29
CA GLN A 490 9.59 -7.54 -36.63
C GLN A 490 9.68 -8.80 -37.51
N THR A 491 9.74 -9.98 -36.91
CA THR A 491 9.78 -11.25 -37.63
C THR A 491 8.42 -11.72 -38.14
N ASP A 492 7.32 -11.00 -37.81
CA ASP A 492 5.94 -11.44 -38.02
C ASP A 492 5.74 -12.88 -37.48
N PRO A 493 5.75 -13.06 -36.15
CA PRO A 493 5.92 -14.37 -35.54
C PRO A 493 4.77 -15.34 -35.81
N THR A 494 3.63 -14.84 -36.28
CA THR A 494 2.47 -15.66 -36.68
C THR A 494 2.33 -15.82 -38.20
N ALA A 495 3.27 -15.25 -38.98
CA ALA A 495 3.24 -15.18 -40.44
C ALA A 495 1.94 -14.58 -41.00
N SER A 496 1.44 -13.52 -40.35
CA SER A 496 0.17 -12.87 -40.68
C SER A 496 0.23 -12.02 -41.96
N GLY A 497 1.39 -11.45 -42.26
CA GLY A 497 1.61 -10.41 -43.27
C GLY A 497 1.03 -9.04 -42.89
N ASP A 498 0.55 -8.88 -41.65
CA ASP A 498 -0.13 -7.68 -41.16
C ASP A 498 0.75 -6.95 -40.12
N ALA A 499 0.72 -5.61 -40.11
CA ALA A 499 1.53 -4.78 -39.21
C ALA A 499 0.77 -4.37 -37.93
N ASP A 500 -0.50 -4.76 -37.80
CA ASP A 500 -1.35 -4.42 -36.68
C ASP A 500 -1.05 -5.30 -35.47
N PHE A 501 -0.20 -4.81 -34.58
CA PHE A 501 0.19 -5.49 -33.34
C PHE A 501 -0.39 -4.77 -32.12
N LEU A 502 -1.00 -5.53 -31.21
CA LEU A 502 -1.45 -5.07 -29.91
C LEU A 502 -0.67 -5.79 -28.80
N ILE A 503 0.31 -5.12 -28.20
CA ILE A 503 0.97 -5.58 -26.99
C ILE A 503 0.04 -5.29 -25.82
N VAL A 504 -0.36 -6.32 -25.08
CA VAL A 504 -1.35 -6.17 -24.02
C VAL A 504 -1.09 -7.10 -22.83
N GLY A 505 -1.30 -6.58 -21.63
CA GLY A 505 -1.17 -7.30 -20.37
C GLY A 505 -0.37 -6.54 -19.32
N ASP A 506 0.06 -7.26 -18.28
CA ASP A 506 0.81 -6.72 -17.15
C ASP A 506 2.31 -6.65 -17.49
N LEU A 507 2.78 -5.45 -17.82
CA LEU A 507 4.19 -5.20 -18.12
C LEU A 507 4.98 -4.87 -16.85
N ASN A 508 4.33 -4.88 -15.68
CA ASN A 508 4.89 -4.62 -14.37
C ASN A 508 5.71 -3.32 -14.32
N SER A 509 5.32 -2.30 -15.10
CA SER A 509 6.03 -1.04 -15.24
C SER A 509 5.05 0.12 -15.37
N TYR A 510 5.26 1.20 -14.62
CA TYR A 510 4.44 2.41 -14.75
C TYR A 510 4.69 3.14 -16.08
N SER A 511 3.73 3.96 -16.50
CA SER A 511 3.68 4.52 -17.87
C SER A 511 4.92 5.33 -18.30
N GLN A 512 5.67 5.90 -17.36
CA GLN A 512 6.88 6.68 -17.64
C GLN A 512 8.17 5.95 -17.26
N GLU A 513 8.10 4.64 -16.97
CA GLU A 513 9.30 3.81 -16.77
C GLU A 513 9.97 3.43 -18.09
N ASP A 514 11.27 3.14 -18.01
CA ASP A 514 12.14 2.85 -19.15
C ASP A 514 11.55 1.84 -20.16
N PRO A 515 11.00 0.67 -19.75
CA PRO A 515 10.50 -0.30 -20.73
C PRO A 515 9.28 0.21 -21.50
N ILE A 516 8.36 0.95 -20.86
CA ILE A 516 7.18 1.52 -21.55
C ILE A 516 7.61 2.65 -22.47
N ARG A 517 8.52 3.51 -22.02
CA ARG A 517 9.11 4.57 -22.84
C ARG A 517 9.87 4.02 -24.04
N LEU A 518 10.53 2.88 -23.91
CA LEU A 518 11.21 2.20 -25.02
C LEU A 518 10.21 1.74 -26.08
N LEU A 519 9.10 1.11 -25.70
CA LEU A 519 8.03 0.75 -26.63
C LEU A 519 7.42 1.99 -27.31
N ALA A 520 7.21 3.07 -26.56
CA ALA A 520 6.70 4.33 -27.10
C ALA A 520 7.68 4.97 -28.10
N GLN A 521 8.99 4.93 -27.84
CA GLN A 521 10.03 5.39 -28.76
C GLN A 521 10.07 4.57 -30.06
N ALA A 522 9.67 3.29 -30.01
CA ALA A 522 9.46 2.44 -31.18
C ALA A 522 8.14 2.73 -31.93
N GLY A 523 7.36 3.72 -31.49
CA GLY A 523 6.13 4.16 -32.14
C GLY A 523 4.86 3.49 -31.62
N TYR A 524 4.93 2.64 -30.60
CA TYR A 524 3.72 2.04 -30.01
C TYR A 524 2.96 3.08 -29.18
N ALA A 525 1.69 3.28 -29.51
CA ALA A 525 0.81 4.18 -28.77
C ALA A 525 0.23 3.47 -27.55
N ASN A 526 0.48 4.01 -26.35
CA ASN A 526 -0.18 3.53 -25.13
C ASN A 526 -1.64 4.02 -25.11
N LEU A 527 -2.57 3.08 -25.27
CA LEU A 527 -4.01 3.37 -25.36
C LEU A 527 -4.63 3.69 -23.99
N GLY A 528 -3.99 3.25 -22.89
CA GLY A 528 -4.45 3.48 -21.52
C GLY A 528 -3.90 4.75 -20.89
N HIS A 529 -2.75 5.26 -21.35
CA HIS A 529 -2.12 6.44 -20.77
C HIS A 529 -2.63 7.75 -21.39
N ARG A 530 -3.33 8.57 -20.60
CA ARG A 530 -3.78 9.91 -20.98
C ARG A 530 -3.18 10.94 -20.00
N PRO A 531 -2.19 11.76 -20.39
CA PRO A 531 -1.51 12.67 -19.46
C PRO A 531 -2.44 13.66 -18.74
N SER A 532 -3.54 14.08 -19.39
CA SER A 532 -4.53 14.99 -18.81
C SER A 532 -5.55 14.31 -17.88
N HIS A 533 -5.71 12.99 -18.00
CA HIS A 533 -6.65 12.17 -17.24
C HIS A 533 -5.96 10.83 -16.94
N PRO A 534 -5.00 10.80 -16.00
CA PRO A 534 -4.24 9.61 -15.72
C PRO A 534 -5.19 8.48 -15.30
N GLU A 535 -5.06 7.34 -15.96
CA GLU A 535 -5.75 6.10 -15.59
C GLU A 535 -4.80 5.24 -14.74
N TYR A 536 -5.36 4.28 -14.01
CA TYR A 536 -4.61 3.34 -13.19
C TYR A 536 -5.21 1.94 -13.30
N SER A 537 -4.38 0.91 -13.29
CA SER A 537 -4.85 -0.48 -13.19
C SER A 537 -4.54 -1.10 -11.82
N PHE A 538 -3.74 -0.40 -11.01
CA PHE A 538 -3.16 -0.92 -9.79
C PHE A 538 -2.99 0.18 -8.73
N VAL A 539 -3.23 -0.17 -7.47
CA VAL A 539 -2.91 0.66 -6.29
C VAL A 539 -1.96 -0.14 -5.42
N PHE A 540 -0.80 0.43 -5.10
CA PHE A 540 0.22 -0.21 -4.26
C PHE A 540 0.72 0.76 -3.21
N GLN A 541 0.62 0.40 -1.94
CA GLN A 541 1.04 1.26 -0.82
C GLN A 541 0.46 2.67 -0.95
N GLY A 542 -0.82 2.75 -1.26
CA GLY A 542 -1.54 3.99 -1.49
C GLY A 542 -1.14 4.84 -2.70
N LEU A 543 -0.35 4.31 -3.63
CA LEU A 543 0.01 4.98 -4.88
C LEU A 543 -0.71 4.33 -6.07
N SER A 544 -1.44 5.15 -6.82
CA SER A 544 -2.14 4.71 -8.04
C SER A 544 -1.23 4.77 -9.28
N GLY A 545 -1.34 3.79 -10.17
CA GLY A 545 -0.68 3.80 -11.48
C GLY A 545 -1.08 2.61 -12.36
N SER A 546 -0.52 2.53 -13.56
CA SER A 546 -0.85 1.47 -14.52
C SER A 546 0.32 0.49 -14.69
N LEU A 547 0.10 -0.78 -14.33
CA LEU A 547 1.02 -1.88 -14.66
C LEU A 547 0.51 -2.68 -15.86
N ASP A 548 -0.80 -2.67 -16.06
CA ASP A 548 -1.48 -3.26 -17.22
C ASP A 548 -1.56 -2.24 -18.34
N HIS A 549 -1.09 -2.62 -19.52
CA HIS A 549 -1.03 -1.74 -20.68
C HIS A 549 -1.70 -2.37 -21.90
N ALA A 550 -2.17 -1.50 -22.79
CA ALA A 550 -2.51 -1.84 -24.16
C ALA A 550 -1.75 -0.88 -25.08
N LEU A 551 -0.78 -1.39 -25.83
CA LEU A 551 0.15 -0.65 -26.66
C LEU A 551 -0.03 -1.09 -28.11
N ALA A 552 -0.57 -0.20 -28.93
CA ALA A 552 -0.87 -0.48 -30.34
C ALA A 552 0.29 -0.02 -31.25
N SER A 553 0.65 -0.84 -32.23
CA SER A 553 1.58 -0.44 -33.30
C SER A 553 1.05 0.79 -34.04
N PRO A 554 1.91 1.56 -34.74
CA PRO A 554 1.47 2.75 -35.47
C PRO A 554 0.28 2.51 -36.42
N SER A 555 0.23 1.37 -37.12
CA SER A 555 -0.85 1.04 -38.05
C SER A 555 -2.16 0.74 -37.30
N LEU A 556 -2.09 -0.03 -36.21
CA LEU A 556 -3.27 -0.37 -35.41
C LEU A 556 -3.81 0.84 -34.64
N ALA A 557 -2.94 1.71 -34.12
CA ALA A 557 -3.32 2.88 -33.33
C ALA A 557 -4.31 3.80 -34.09
N SER A 558 -4.14 3.92 -35.41
CA SER A 558 -5.04 4.71 -36.28
C SER A 558 -6.46 4.10 -36.44
N GLN A 559 -6.62 2.84 -36.08
CA GLN A 559 -7.86 2.06 -36.21
C GLN A 559 -8.58 1.88 -34.86
N VAL A 560 -7.92 2.24 -33.74
CA VAL A 560 -8.52 2.16 -32.41
C VAL A 560 -9.65 3.17 -32.27
N LEU A 561 -10.85 2.66 -32.00
CA LEU A 561 -12.05 3.48 -31.82
C LEU A 561 -12.15 4.08 -30.41
N GLY A 562 -11.52 3.43 -29.42
CA GLY A 562 -11.52 3.88 -28.04
C GLY A 562 -10.84 2.86 -27.11
N ALA A 563 -10.45 3.33 -25.93
CA ALA A 563 -9.86 2.53 -24.86
C ALA A 563 -10.29 3.12 -23.50
N ALA A 564 -10.40 2.27 -22.49
CA ALA A 564 -10.74 2.68 -21.12
C ALA A 564 -10.28 1.60 -20.14
N VAL A 565 -10.01 2.00 -18.91
CA VAL A 565 -9.83 1.08 -17.78
C VAL A 565 -11.15 0.95 -17.03
N TRP A 566 -11.49 -0.27 -16.60
CA TRP A 566 -12.69 -0.51 -15.78
C TRP A 566 -12.31 -0.67 -14.31
N HIS A 567 -12.51 0.39 -13.52
CA HIS A 567 -12.09 0.49 -12.12
C HIS A 567 -12.99 -0.29 -11.14
N ILE A 568 -13.04 -1.61 -11.31
CA ILE A 568 -13.89 -2.51 -10.48
C ILE A 568 -13.16 -3.22 -9.34
N ASN A 569 -11.83 -3.18 -9.31
CA ASN A 569 -11.03 -4.00 -8.39
C ASN A 569 -9.91 -3.22 -7.69
N ALA A 570 -9.13 -2.39 -8.39
CA ALA A 570 -7.91 -1.79 -7.84
C ALA A 570 -8.12 -0.93 -6.58
N ASP A 571 -9.30 -0.31 -6.44
CA ASP A 571 -9.64 0.53 -5.29
C ASP A 571 -10.29 -0.24 -4.12
N GLU A 572 -10.66 -1.51 -4.32
CA GLU A 572 -11.36 -2.31 -3.32
C GLU A 572 -10.39 -2.90 -2.29
N MET A 573 -10.93 -3.13 -1.10
CA MET A 573 -10.17 -3.71 0.00
C MET A 573 -9.86 -5.20 -0.25
N PRO A 574 -8.58 -5.62 -0.11
CA PRO A 574 -8.14 -7.01 -0.30
C PRO A 574 -8.88 -8.03 0.57
N ASP A 575 -9.32 -7.62 1.77
CA ASP A 575 -10.09 -8.47 2.67
C ASP A 575 -11.46 -8.87 2.11
N PHE A 576 -11.96 -8.24 1.04
CA PHE A 576 -13.17 -8.69 0.33
C PHE A 576 -12.85 -9.52 -0.92
N ASP A 577 -11.58 -9.91 -1.10
CA ASP A 577 -11.17 -10.80 -2.16
C ASP A 577 -11.60 -12.26 -1.93
N TYR A 578 -11.16 -13.21 -2.76
CA TYR A 578 -11.61 -14.60 -2.72
C TYR A 578 -10.99 -15.39 -1.54
N ASN A 579 -9.80 -15.00 -1.07
CA ASN A 579 -9.12 -15.58 0.08
C ASN A 579 -9.91 -15.38 1.39
N ARG A 580 -9.89 -16.39 2.26
CA ARG A 580 -10.53 -16.37 3.58
C ARG A 580 -9.55 -16.52 4.73
N GLU A 581 -8.29 -16.83 4.46
CA GLU A 581 -7.26 -16.88 5.49
C GLU A 581 -7.06 -15.50 6.14
N GLY A 582 -6.88 -15.47 7.46
CA GLY A 582 -6.61 -14.23 8.20
C GLY A 582 -7.81 -13.33 8.47
N ARG A 583 -9.05 -13.79 8.22
CA ARG A 583 -10.30 -13.11 8.61
C ARG A 583 -10.83 -13.52 9.97
#